data_AF-A0A941CK01-F1
#
_entry.id   AF-A0A941CK01-F1
#
_cell.length_a   1.000
_cell.length_b   1.000
_cell.length_c   1.000
_cell.angle_alpha   90.00
_cell.angle_beta   90.00
_cell.angle_gamma   90.00
#
_symmetry.space_group_name_H-M   'P 1'
#
loop_
_entity.id
_entity.type
_entity.pdbx_description
1 polymer ?
#
loop_
_entity_poly.entity_id
_entity_poly.type
_entity_poly.pdbx_seq_one_letter_code
_entity_poly.pdbx_strand_id
1 'polypeptide(L)'
;MEKSELWIKVDKILWEDWDPIGVNDNGAPDDEYRGYIPSIIKLIIVDADESKITKLLHQHANMNMGLSTNVADHAEIARKLKNLTN
;
A
#
# COMPACT_ATOMS: atom_id res chain seq x y z
N MET A 1 -7.60 -16.52 -12.60
CA MET A 1 -8.08 -16.42 -11.21
C MET A 1 -8.70 -15.05 -11.04
N GLU A 2 -9.91 -14.99 -10.53
CA GLU A 2 -10.55 -13.74 -10.10
C GLU A 2 -9.76 -13.14 -8.92
N LYS A 3 -9.52 -11.82 -8.94
CA LYS A 3 -8.93 -11.10 -7.79
C LYS A 3 -10.01 -10.97 -6.70
N SER A 4 -9.64 -11.10 -5.43
CA SER A 4 -10.60 -10.89 -4.33
C SER A 4 -11.01 -9.41 -4.22
N GLU A 5 -12.16 -9.14 -3.62
CA GLU A 5 -12.60 -7.77 -3.36
C GLU A 5 -11.57 -6.98 -2.53
N LEU A 6 -10.97 -7.63 -1.52
CA LEU A 6 -9.90 -7.03 -0.72
C LEU A 6 -8.68 -6.67 -1.58
N TRP A 7 -8.32 -7.52 -2.54
CA TRP A 7 -7.23 -7.22 -3.46
C TRP A 7 -7.52 -5.96 -4.26
N ILE A 8 -8.71 -5.85 -4.85
CA ILE A 8 -9.11 -4.70 -5.67
C ILE A 8 -9.11 -3.40 -4.83
N LYS A 9 -9.58 -3.45 -3.59
CA LYS A 9 -9.57 -2.28 -2.69
C LYS A 9 -8.16 -1.83 -2.32
N VAL A 10 -7.25 -2.78 -2.03
CA VAL A 10 -5.85 -2.44 -1.76
C VAL A 10 -5.18 -1.87 -3.01
N ASP A 11 -5.36 -2.52 -4.17
CA ASP A 11 -4.83 -2.06 -5.48
C ASP A 11 -5.19 -0.58 -5.72
N LYS A 12 -6.47 -0.26 -5.53
CA LYS A 12 -6.99 1.11 -5.68
C LYS A 12 -6.36 2.11 -4.72
N ILE A 13 -6.23 1.78 -3.42
CA ILE A 13 -5.62 2.68 -2.43
C ILE A 13 -4.13 2.90 -2.74
N LEU A 14 -3.40 1.87 -3.17
CA LEU A 14 -1.99 2.05 -3.50
C LEU A 14 -1.82 2.94 -4.74
N TRP A 15 -2.67 2.75 -5.74
CA TRP A 15 -2.65 3.53 -6.96
C TRP A 15 -3.08 4.98 -6.73
N GLU A 16 -4.22 5.23 -6.08
CA GLU A 16 -4.82 6.56 -5.99
C GLU A 16 -4.33 7.40 -4.80
N ASP A 17 -3.96 6.77 -3.68
CA ASP A 17 -3.66 7.49 -2.44
C ASP A 17 -2.19 7.37 -2.00
N TRP A 18 -1.55 6.21 -2.19
CA TRP A 18 -0.20 6.00 -1.66
C TRP A 18 0.88 6.57 -2.57
N ASP A 19 0.83 6.19 -3.86
CA ASP A 19 1.69 6.63 -4.96
C ASP A 19 2.95 7.43 -4.56
N PRO A 20 3.91 6.81 -3.84
CA PRO A 20 5.02 7.58 -3.27
C PRO A 20 6.03 8.01 -4.33
N ILE A 21 5.93 7.47 -5.55
CA ILE A 21 6.75 7.86 -6.70
C ILE A 21 6.06 8.99 -7.49
N GLY A 22 4.72 9.08 -7.44
CA GLY A 22 3.92 10.04 -8.18
C GLY A 22 3.67 9.60 -9.63
N VAL A 23 3.58 8.30 -9.90
CA VAL A 23 3.48 7.77 -11.28
C VAL A 23 2.04 7.68 -11.78
N ASN A 24 1.03 7.72 -10.91
CA ASN A 24 -0.37 7.69 -11.30
C ASN A 24 -0.71 8.89 -12.21
N ASP A 25 -0.25 10.08 -11.84
CA ASP A 25 -0.47 11.31 -12.60
C ASP A 25 0.43 11.42 -13.86
N ASN A 26 1.38 10.50 -14.04
CA ASN A 26 2.39 10.57 -15.10
C ASN A 26 2.21 9.50 -16.20
N GLY A 27 1.06 8.82 -16.24
CA GLY A 27 0.71 7.89 -17.31
C GLY A 27 1.48 6.56 -17.27
N ALA A 28 2.03 6.20 -16.10
CA ALA A 28 2.58 4.87 -15.90
C ALA A 28 1.48 3.79 -15.92
N PRO A 29 1.83 2.52 -16.15
CA PRO A 29 0.90 1.40 -16.01
C PRO A 29 0.26 1.36 -14.61
N ASP A 30 -1.04 1.02 -14.57
CA ASP A 30 -1.83 0.94 -13.33
C ASP A 30 -1.45 -0.22 -12.40
N ASP A 31 -0.44 -1.00 -12.78
CA ASP A 31 -0.01 -2.21 -12.10
C ASP A 31 1.30 -2.05 -11.32
N GLU A 32 1.91 -0.85 -11.35
CA GLU A 32 3.20 -0.54 -10.75
C GLU A 32 3.30 -1.00 -9.27
N TYR A 33 2.21 -0.83 -8.52
CA TYR A 33 2.17 -1.16 -7.09
C TYR A 33 1.66 -2.56 -6.75
N ARG A 34 1.23 -3.35 -7.74
CA ARG A 34 0.58 -4.66 -7.49
C ARG A 34 1.49 -5.67 -6.82
N GLY A 35 2.80 -5.56 -6.99
CA GLY A 35 3.79 -6.42 -6.33
C GLY A 35 3.75 -6.35 -4.80
N TYR A 36 3.28 -5.25 -4.21
CA TYR A 36 3.25 -5.04 -2.76
C TYR A 36 1.98 -5.57 -2.09
N ILE A 37 0.90 -5.75 -2.85
CA ILE A 37 -0.43 -6.11 -2.35
C ILE A 37 -0.43 -7.39 -1.49
N PRO A 38 0.24 -8.51 -1.87
CA PRO A 38 0.21 -9.73 -1.06
C PRO A 38 0.70 -9.52 0.39
N SER A 39 1.77 -8.73 0.55
CA SER A 39 2.36 -8.47 1.86
C SER A 39 1.46 -7.60 2.75
N ILE A 40 0.72 -6.67 2.14
CA ILE A 40 -0.22 -5.77 2.81
C ILE A 40 -1.48 -6.54 3.23
N ILE A 41 -2.06 -7.33 2.31
CA ILE A 41 -3.22 -8.18 2.61
C ILE A 41 -2.92 -9.14 3.75
N LYS A 42 -1.72 -9.72 3.78
CA LYS A 42 -1.30 -10.61 4.88
C LYS A 42 -1.41 -9.90 6.24
N LEU A 43 -1.03 -8.62 6.33
CA LEU A 43 -1.13 -7.85 7.57
C LEU A 43 -2.58 -7.48 7.90
N ILE A 44 -3.40 -7.16 6.90
CA ILE A 44 -4.83 -6.85 7.10
C ILE A 44 -5.58 -8.07 7.63
N ILE A 45 -5.36 -9.26 7.05
CA ILE A 45 -6.07 -10.50 7.44
C ILE A 45 -5.78 -10.91 8.88
N VAL A 46 -4.57 -10.64 9.39
CA VAL A 46 -4.20 -10.98 10.78
C VAL A 46 -4.53 -9.86 11.76
N ASP A 47 -5.32 -8.87 11.35
CA ASP A 47 -5.63 -7.64 12.09
C ASP A 47 -4.39 -7.00 12.73
N ALA A 48 -3.34 -6.84 11.94
CA ALA A 48 -2.13 -6.20 12.41
C ALA A 48 -2.40 -4.75 12.85
N ASP A 49 -1.61 -4.26 13.82
CA ASP A 49 -1.63 -2.86 14.21
C ASP A 49 -1.33 -1.95 13.02
N GLU A 50 -1.96 -0.77 12.96
CA GLU A 50 -1.73 0.24 11.93
C GLU A 50 -0.22 0.51 11.75
N SER A 51 0.52 0.61 12.87
CA SER A 51 1.97 0.85 12.86
C SER A 51 2.78 -0.21 12.11
N LYS A 52 2.32 -1.46 12.03
CA LYS A 52 2.99 -2.52 11.26
C LYS A 52 2.79 -2.30 9.77
N ILE A 53 1.59 -1.88 9.36
CA ILE A 53 1.28 -1.54 7.97
C ILE A 53 2.07 -0.28 7.57
N THR A 54 2.12 0.75 8.43
CA THR A 54 2.92 1.97 8.20
C THR A 54 4.39 1.65 7.93
N LYS A 55 5.00 0.80 8.78
CA LYS A 55 6.40 0.38 8.61
C LYS A 55 6.63 -0.44 7.34
N LEU A 56 5.67 -1.28 6.96
CA LEU A 56 5.75 -2.05 5.71
C LEU A 56 5.73 -1.13 4.48
N LEU A 57 4.82 -0.15 4.44
CA LEU A 57 4.77 0.83 3.36
C LEU A 57 6.07 1.65 3.28
N HIS A 58 6.57 2.11 4.43
CA HIS A 58 7.87 2.80 4.53
C HIS A 58 9.02 1.95 3.98
N GLN A 59 9.05 0.67 4.34
CA GLN A 59 10.06 -0.27 3.84
C GLN A 59 9.96 -0.42 2.31
N HIS A 60 8.77 -0.58 1.75
CA HIS A 60 8.59 -0.68 0.30
C HIS A 60 9.07 0.59 -0.41
N ALA A 61 8.68 1.77 0.08
CA ALA A 61 9.09 3.05 -0.48
C ALA A 61 10.62 3.22 -0.45
N ASN A 62 11.27 2.96 0.68
CA ASN A 62 12.69 3.28 0.82
C ASN A 62 13.63 2.15 0.37
N MET A 63 13.27 0.89 0.62
CA MET A 63 14.14 -0.25 0.31
C MET A 63 13.89 -0.82 -1.09
N ASN A 64 12.63 -0.89 -1.52
CA ASN A 64 12.29 -1.49 -2.80
C ASN A 64 12.28 -0.45 -3.94
N MET A 65 11.82 0.78 -3.65
CA MET A 65 11.78 1.86 -4.64
C MET A 65 12.96 2.85 -4.53
N GLY A 66 13.75 2.78 -3.46
CA GLY A 66 14.92 3.65 -3.27
C GLY A 66 14.59 5.10 -2.87
N LEU A 67 13.39 5.35 -2.36
CA LEU A 67 12.97 6.68 -1.90
C LEU A 67 13.60 7.03 -0.54
N SER A 68 13.47 8.29 -0.15
CA SER A 68 13.93 8.81 1.14
C SER A 68 12.78 9.44 1.93
N THR A 69 11.71 8.65 2.14
CA THR A 69 10.51 9.04 2.90
C THR A 69 10.65 8.79 4.40
N ASN A 70 9.78 9.42 5.20
CA ASN A 70 9.66 9.17 6.63
C ASN A 70 8.52 8.17 6.93
N VAL A 71 8.63 7.44 8.04
CA VAL A 71 7.57 6.51 8.47
C VAL A 71 6.21 7.22 8.61
N ALA A 72 6.20 8.46 9.09
CA ALA A 72 4.99 9.25 9.28
C ALA A 72 4.23 9.54 7.97
N ASP A 73 4.93 9.59 6.83
CA ASP A 73 4.35 9.90 5.52
C ASP A 73 3.37 8.80 5.06
N HIS A 74 3.45 7.62 5.66
CA HIS A 74 2.61 6.46 5.31
C HIS A 74 1.50 6.15 6.32
N ALA A 75 1.37 6.95 7.39
CA ALA A 75 0.44 6.65 8.47
C ALA A 75 -1.03 6.73 8.01
N GLU A 76 -1.38 7.75 7.22
CA GLU A 76 -2.74 7.90 6.72
C GLU A 76 -3.16 6.72 5.82
N ILE A 77 -2.27 6.28 4.93
CA ILE A 77 -2.52 5.16 4.03
C ILE A 77 -2.66 3.85 4.80
N ALA A 78 -1.79 3.62 5.79
CA ALA A 78 -1.89 2.46 6.66
C ALA A 78 -3.24 2.40 7.39
N ARG A 79 -3.75 3.54 7.86
CA ARG A 79 -5.07 3.65 8.48
C ARG A 79 -6.21 3.33 7.50
N LYS A 80 -6.16 3.86 6.27
CA LYS A 80 -7.13 3.53 5.21
C LYS A 80 -7.16 2.03 4.94
N LEU A 81 -5.98 1.41 4.81
CA LEU A 81 -5.83 -0.03 4.56
C LEU A 81 -6.35 -0.89 5.72
N LYS A 82 -6.05 -0.54 6.98
CA LYS A 82 -6.55 -1.26 8.17
C LYS A 82 -8.08 -1.26 8.24
N ASN A 83 -8.71 -0.17 7.81
CA ASN A 83 -10.17 -0.03 7.86
C ASN A 83 -10.93 -0.79 6.75
N LEU A 84 -10.25 -1.53 5.86
CA LEU A 84 -10.90 -2.31 4.79
C LEU A 84 -11.67 -3.55 5.29
N THR A 85 -11.40 -4.00 6.52
CA THR A 85 -12.04 -5.17 7.14
C THR A 85 -13.08 -4.82 8.22
N ASN A 86 -13.34 -3.52 8.43
CA ASN A 86 -14.33 -3.03 9.40
C ASN A 86 -15.72 -2.87 8.78
#